data_AF-A0A2S3VN79-F1
#
_entry.id   AF-A0A2S3VN79-F1
#
_cell.length_a   1.000
_cell.length_b   1.000
_cell.length_c   1.000
_cell.angle_alpha   90.00
_cell.angle_beta   90.00
_cell.angle_gamma   90.00
#
_symmetry.space_group_name_H-M   'P 1'
#
loop_
_entity.id
_entity.type
_entity.pdbx_description
1 polymer ?
#
loop_
_entity_poly.entity_id
_entity_poly.type
_entity_poly.pdbx_seq_one_letter_code
_entity_poly.pdbx_strand_id
1 'polypeptide(L)'
;MFGHVLHLRLFEASLRSQYEPTAKELAAQAKGEWSFWAKWQFTPSGRLQVLVNEGYGGKIVDSDSRPVELQLNKLVGLMAARAVEFLVREERQAVEDAERQRVRDIALEGKRRQDAEKQRLAKLEIDAQNWKRAQVIREYLNALEQSAERQELSMEQLELLRWGHAKADWIDPLKPDVVDVLDEEIVIPR
;
A
#
# COMPACT_ATOMS: atom_id res chain seq x y z
N MET A 1 -28.60 3.07 7.17
CA MET A 1 -29.34 4.35 7.06
C MET A 1 -29.60 4.52 5.57
N PHE A 2 -30.86 4.39 5.12
CA PHE A 2 -31.17 4.45 3.68
C PHE A 2 -31.27 5.91 3.25
N GLY A 3 -30.44 6.32 2.28
CA GLY A 3 -30.44 7.65 1.69
C GLY A 3 -29.07 8.32 1.68
N HIS A 4 -28.80 9.14 0.66
CA HIS A 4 -27.62 9.99 0.62
C HIS A 4 -27.89 11.33 1.31
N VAL A 5 -26.93 11.77 2.13
CA VAL A 5 -26.99 13.09 2.75
C VAL A 5 -26.61 14.13 1.70
N LEU A 6 -27.53 15.06 1.43
CA LEU A 6 -27.23 16.27 0.68
C LEU A 6 -26.91 17.39 1.67
N HIS A 7 -25.72 17.97 1.56
CA HIS A 7 -25.34 19.12 2.36
C HIS A 7 -25.79 20.40 1.68
N LEU A 8 -26.49 21.27 2.40
CA LEU A 8 -26.77 22.63 1.96
C LEU A 8 -25.80 23.58 2.64
N ARG A 9 -25.15 24.43 1.85
CA ARG A 9 -24.29 25.50 2.36
C ARG A 9 -24.92 26.83 2.02
N LEU A 10 -25.15 27.65 3.04
CA LEU A 10 -25.56 29.03 2.90
C LEU A 10 -24.33 29.89 3.21
N PHE A 11 -23.94 30.75 2.29
CA PHE A 11 -22.84 31.67 2.54
C PHE A 11 -23.05 32.99 1.81
N GLU A 12 -22.50 34.05 2.39
CA GLU A 12 -22.42 35.36 1.77
C GLU A 12 -20.97 35.61 1.35
N ALA A 13 -20.76 35.99 0.10
CA ALA A 13 -19.41 36.30 -0.38
C ALA A 13 -18.94 37.62 0.23
N SER A 14 -17.65 37.71 0.56
CA SER A 14 -17.02 38.98 0.94
C SER A 14 -16.44 39.68 -0.29
N LEU A 15 -16.67 40.98 -0.40
CA LEU A 15 -16.04 41.85 -1.38
C LEU A 15 -14.69 42.31 -0.84
N ARG A 16 -13.67 42.27 -1.68
CA ARG A 16 -12.31 42.73 -1.34
C ARG A 16 -12.09 44.13 -1.89
N SER A 17 -11.71 45.07 -1.03
CA SER A 17 -11.26 46.41 -1.41
C SER A 17 -9.92 46.74 -0.73
N GLN A 18 -9.26 47.83 -1.16
CA GLN A 18 -8.05 48.30 -0.49
C GLN A 18 -8.39 48.71 0.95
N TYR A 19 -7.49 48.41 1.88
CA TYR A 19 -7.68 48.78 3.28
C TYR A 19 -7.66 50.29 3.45
N GLU A 20 -8.67 50.82 4.14
CA GLU A 20 -8.72 52.23 4.53
C GLU A 20 -8.42 52.34 6.04
N PRO A 21 -7.27 52.93 6.43
CA PRO A 21 -6.91 53.09 7.84
C PRO A 21 -7.96 53.89 8.60
N THR A 22 -8.28 53.43 9.81
CA THR A 22 -9.23 54.12 10.68
C THR A 22 -8.62 55.42 11.23
N ALA A 23 -9.47 56.38 11.59
CA ALA A 23 -9.02 57.66 12.18
C ALA A 23 -8.12 57.46 13.42
N LYS A 24 -8.32 56.38 14.17
CA LYS A 24 -7.48 56.03 15.33
C LYS A 24 -6.08 55.55 14.91
N GLU A 25 -5.98 54.75 13.86
CA GLU A 25 -4.71 54.24 13.34
C GLU A 25 -3.89 55.36 12.69
N LEU A 26 -4.56 56.28 11.98
CA LEU A 26 -3.91 57.50 11.47
C LEU A 26 -3.36 58.36 12.61
N ALA A 27 -4.12 58.48 13.72
CA ALA A 27 -3.66 59.21 14.90
C ALA A 27 -2.51 58.53 15.65
N ALA A 28 -2.46 57.20 15.67
CA ALA A 28 -1.37 56.41 16.26
C ALA A 28 -0.08 56.52 15.41
N GLN A 29 -0.21 56.45 14.08
CA GLN A 29 0.89 56.70 13.16
C GLN A 29 1.46 58.11 13.32
N ALA A 30 0.60 59.12 13.48
CA ALA A 30 1.03 60.50 13.72
C ALA A 30 1.81 60.69 15.02
N LYS A 31 1.66 59.77 16.00
CA LYS A 31 2.43 59.72 17.25
C LYS A 31 3.73 58.91 17.13
N GLY A 32 4.03 58.35 15.96
CA GLY A 32 5.22 57.54 15.70
C GLY A 32 5.11 56.10 16.21
N GLU A 33 3.91 55.63 16.56
CA GLU A 33 3.68 54.25 16.99
C GLU A 33 3.74 53.29 15.79
N TRP A 34 4.38 52.13 15.98
CA TRP A 34 4.42 51.10 14.95
C TRP A 34 3.02 50.57 14.66
N SER A 35 2.58 50.65 13.41
CA SER A 35 1.27 50.20 12.96
C SER A 35 1.41 49.26 11.75
N PHE A 36 0.79 48.09 11.83
CA PHE A 36 0.64 47.18 10.70
C PHE A 36 -0.69 47.46 10.00
N TRP A 37 -0.63 47.80 8.71
CA TRP A 37 -1.81 47.99 7.89
C TRP A 37 -2.02 46.78 6.98
N ALA A 38 -3.20 46.18 7.07
CA ALA A 38 -3.59 45.14 6.13
C ALA A 38 -3.60 45.72 4.71
N LYS A 39 -3.28 44.91 3.71
CA LYS A 39 -3.38 45.33 2.30
C LYS A 39 -4.83 45.44 1.82
N TRP A 40 -5.72 44.66 2.43
CA TRP A 40 -7.09 44.46 1.99
C TRP A 40 -8.06 44.59 3.14
N GLN A 41 -9.23 45.16 2.87
CA GLN A 41 -10.41 45.06 3.72
C GLN A 41 -11.48 44.21 3.03
N PHE A 42 -12.28 43.53 3.84
CA PHE A 42 -13.35 42.66 3.36
C PHE A 42 -14.69 43.14 3.90
N THR A 43 -15.63 43.41 3.00
CA THR A 43 -17.00 43.81 3.35
C THR A 43 -17.99 42.74 2.91
N PRO A 44 -19.07 42.48 3.68
CA PRO A 44 -20.15 41.61 3.23
C PRO A 44 -20.74 42.12 1.91
N SER A 45 -21.00 41.23 0.96
CA SER A 45 -21.52 41.61 -0.36
C SER A 45 -23.00 41.99 -0.37
N GLY A 46 -23.73 41.69 0.70
CA GLY A 46 -25.18 41.77 0.78
C GLY A 46 -25.91 40.71 -0.07
N ARG A 47 -25.21 39.73 -0.64
CA ARG A 47 -25.78 38.74 -1.56
C ARG A 47 -25.61 37.32 -1.04
N LEU A 48 -26.73 36.70 -0.68
CA LEU A 48 -26.75 35.33 -0.20
C LEU A 48 -26.51 34.33 -1.35
N GLN A 49 -25.80 33.25 -1.06
CA GLN A 49 -25.61 32.14 -1.99
C GLN A 49 -25.96 30.83 -1.30
N VAL A 50 -26.68 29.96 -2.00
CA VAL A 50 -27.01 28.61 -1.53
C VAL A 50 -26.42 27.60 -2.48
N LEU A 51 -25.65 26.65 -1.95
CA LEU A 51 -25.04 25.56 -2.70
C LEU A 51 -25.57 24.23 -2.23
N VAL A 52 -25.81 23.35 -3.19
CA VAL A 52 -26.13 21.95 -2.95
C VAL A 52 -24.83 21.15 -3.08
N ASN A 53 -24.27 20.76 -1.94
CA ASN A 53 -23.05 19.98 -1.75
C ASN A 53 -21.72 20.76 -1.88
N GLU A 54 -20.63 20.12 -1.45
CA GLU A 54 -19.27 20.64 -1.56
C GLU A 54 -18.79 20.59 -3.02
N GLY A 55 -18.98 21.68 -3.77
CA GLY A 55 -18.50 21.81 -5.14
C GLY A 55 -19.21 22.89 -5.95
N TYR A 56 -18.95 22.90 -7.26
CA TYR A 56 -19.56 23.84 -8.22
C TYR A 56 -20.93 23.39 -8.75
N GLY A 57 -21.42 22.23 -8.30
CA GLY A 57 -22.70 21.66 -8.75
C GLY A 57 -23.87 22.33 -8.04
N GLY A 58 -24.68 23.09 -8.78
CA GLY A 58 -25.93 23.66 -8.26
C GLY A 58 -25.72 24.76 -7.22
N LYS A 59 -25.54 26.00 -7.70
CA LYS A 59 -25.61 27.20 -6.88
C LYS A 59 -26.79 28.08 -7.27
N ILE A 60 -27.47 28.65 -6.30
CA ILE A 60 -28.34 29.80 -6.48
C ILE A 60 -27.70 31.00 -5.79
N VAL A 61 -27.80 32.15 -6.44
CA VAL A 61 -27.17 33.39 -6.01
C VAL A 61 -28.25 34.45 -5.97
N ASP A 62 -28.23 35.23 -4.91
CA ASP A 62 -29.11 36.37 -4.71
C ASP A 62 -28.82 37.49 -5.71
N SER A 63 -29.87 38.15 -6.18
CA SER A 63 -29.78 39.32 -7.04
C SER A 63 -31.01 40.21 -6.92
N ASP A 64 -30.84 41.48 -7.27
CA ASP A 64 -31.89 42.51 -7.18
C ASP A 64 -33.18 42.13 -7.93
N SER A 65 -33.09 41.29 -8.97
CA SER A 65 -34.24 40.81 -9.74
C SER A 65 -34.68 39.39 -9.39
N ARG A 66 -33.87 38.61 -8.67
CA ARG A 66 -34.11 37.21 -8.36
C ARG A 66 -33.61 36.86 -6.96
N PRO A 67 -34.37 37.26 -5.92
CA PRO A 67 -34.06 36.87 -4.56
C PRO A 67 -34.05 35.34 -4.40
N VAL A 68 -33.26 34.85 -3.44
CA VAL A 68 -33.07 33.42 -3.18
C VAL A 68 -34.40 32.70 -2.88
N GLU A 69 -35.31 33.37 -2.20
CA GLU A 69 -36.64 32.89 -1.83
C GLU A 69 -37.49 32.53 -3.05
N LEU A 70 -37.34 33.28 -4.15
CA LEU A 70 -38.03 32.99 -5.42
C LEU A 70 -37.36 31.87 -6.22
N GLN A 71 -36.15 31.45 -5.82
CA GLN A 71 -35.38 30.40 -6.47
C GLN A 71 -35.46 29.05 -5.72
N LEU A 72 -36.26 28.92 -4.66
CA LEU A 72 -36.34 27.68 -3.86
C LEU A 72 -36.79 26.46 -4.68
N ASN A 73 -37.73 26.60 -5.60
CA ASN A 73 -38.13 25.50 -6.49
C ASN A 73 -36.98 25.02 -7.37
N LYS A 74 -36.15 25.96 -7.85
CA LYS A 74 -34.94 25.64 -8.61
C LYS A 74 -33.93 24.90 -7.73
N LEU A 75 -33.78 25.30 -6.46
CA LEU A 75 -32.93 24.60 -5.50
C LEU A 75 -33.39 23.15 -5.29
N VAL A 76 -34.69 22.92 -5.11
CA VAL A 76 -35.25 21.56 -4.98
C VAL A 76 -34.97 20.72 -6.22
N GLY A 77 -35.16 21.27 -7.42
CA GLY A 77 -34.82 20.59 -8.67
C GLY A 77 -33.34 20.21 -8.78
N LEU A 78 -32.43 21.11 -8.36
CA LEU A 78 -30.99 20.84 -8.31
C LEU A 78 -30.65 19.72 -7.31
N MET A 79 -31.29 19.71 -6.14
CA MET A 79 -31.12 18.64 -5.15
C MET A 79 -31.58 17.28 -5.70
N ALA A 80 -32.74 17.24 -6.35
CA ALA A 80 -33.27 16.01 -6.94
C ALA A 80 -32.36 15.46 -8.06
N ALA A 81 -31.92 16.32 -8.98
CA ALA A 81 -30.98 15.94 -10.03
C ALA A 81 -29.67 15.39 -9.44
N ARG A 82 -29.16 16.06 -8.40
CA ARG A 82 -27.92 15.64 -7.74
C ARG A 82 -28.06 14.31 -7.00
N ALA A 83 -29.20 14.07 -6.36
CA ALA A 83 -29.48 12.79 -5.71
C ALA A 83 -29.47 11.64 -6.73
N VAL A 84 -30.06 11.84 -7.91
CA VAL A 84 -30.04 10.84 -9.00
C VAL A 84 -28.61 10.60 -9.49
N GLU A 85 -27.82 11.66 -9.69
CA GLU A 85 -26.41 11.52 -10.09
C GLU A 85 -25.58 10.70 -9.08
N PHE A 86 -25.83 10.88 -7.78
CA PHE A 86 -25.15 10.10 -6.76
C PHE A 86 -25.49 8.61 -6.83
N LEU A 87 -26.78 8.29 -6.97
CA LEU A 87 -27.23 6.91 -7.09
C LEU A 87 -26.61 6.22 -8.31
N VAL A 88 -26.65 6.87 -9.47
CA VAL A 88 -26.06 6.32 -10.71
C VAL A 88 -24.55 6.14 -10.57
N ARG A 89 -23.87 7.11 -9.95
CA ARG A 89 -22.42 7.02 -9.73
C ARG A 89 -22.05 5.89 -8.78
N GLU A 90 -22.81 5.71 -7.70
CA GLU A 90 -22.56 4.65 -6.73
C GLU A 90 -22.76 3.27 -7.36
N GLU A 91 -23.85 3.06 -8.10
CA GLU A 91 -24.10 1.81 -8.81
C GLU A 91 -22.96 1.50 -9.78
N ARG A 92 -22.54 2.49 -10.58
CA ARG A 92 -21.41 2.33 -11.49
C ARG A 92 -20.10 2.02 -10.74
N GLN A 93 -19.83 2.73 -9.64
CA GLN A 93 -18.64 2.49 -8.83
C GLN A 93 -18.64 1.08 -8.24
N ALA A 94 -19.79 0.60 -7.77
CA ALA A 94 -19.93 -0.75 -7.22
C ALA A 94 -19.64 -1.84 -8.29
N VAL A 95 -20.11 -1.65 -9.52
CA VAL A 95 -19.81 -2.56 -10.64
C VAL A 95 -18.32 -2.53 -10.99
N GLU A 96 -17.73 -1.34 -11.11
CA GLU A 96 -16.30 -1.18 -11.40
C GLU A 96 -15.43 -1.76 -10.27
N ASP A 97 -15.81 -1.59 -9.01
CA ASP A 97 -15.11 -2.14 -7.84
C ASP A 97 -15.18 -3.67 -7.80
N ALA A 98 -16.34 -4.24 -8.10
CA ALA A 98 -16.52 -5.69 -8.17
C ALA A 98 -15.65 -6.31 -9.26
N GLU A 99 -15.58 -5.69 -10.45
CA GLU A 99 -14.73 -6.19 -11.53
C GLU A 99 -13.24 -6.04 -11.20
N ARG A 100 -12.83 -4.89 -10.62
CA ARG A 100 -11.44 -4.70 -10.16
C ARG A 100 -11.04 -5.73 -9.12
N GLN A 101 -11.93 -6.04 -8.18
CA GLN A 101 -11.68 -7.06 -7.16
C GLN A 101 -11.56 -8.45 -7.78
N ARG A 102 -12.46 -8.82 -8.70
CA ARG A 102 -12.40 -10.08 -9.42
C ARG A 102 -11.07 -10.26 -10.19
N VAL A 103 -10.65 -9.24 -10.94
CA VAL A 103 -9.37 -9.28 -11.69
C VAL A 103 -8.19 -9.43 -10.74
N ARG A 104 -8.21 -8.70 -9.61
CA ARG A 104 -7.17 -8.79 -8.58
C ARG A 104 -7.08 -10.18 -7.98
N ASP A 105 -8.21 -10.82 -7.68
CA ASP A 105 -8.25 -12.14 -7.07
C ASP A 105 -7.71 -13.22 -8.03
N ILE A 106 -8.06 -13.14 -9.32
CA ILE A 106 -7.51 -14.02 -10.37
C ILE A 106 -5.99 -13.84 -10.47
N ALA A 107 -5.50 -12.60 -10.49
CA ALA A 107 -4.07 -12.32 -10.56
C ALA A 107 -3.30 -12.82 -9.32
N LEU A 108 -3.89 -12.67 -8.14
CA LEU A 108 -3.29 -13.14 -6.89
C LEU A 108 -3.20 -14.67 -6.84
N GLU A 109 -4.25 -15.36 -7.27
CA GLU A 109 -4.26 -16.82 -7.37
C GLU A 109 -3.22 -17.33 -8.39
N GLY A 110 -3.13 -16.68 -9.56
CA GLY A 110 -2.09 -16.98 -10.55
C GLY A 110 -0.68 -16.79 -10.00
N LYS A 111 -0.44 -15.69 -9.28
CA LYS A 111 0.85 -15.42 -8.64
C LYS A 111 1.19 -16.44 -7.55
N ARG A 112 0.23 -16.82 -6.71
CA ARG A 112 0.43 -17.86 -5.68
C ARG A 112 0.85 -19.19 -6.29
N ARG A 113 0.19 -19.62 -7.37
CA ARG A 113 0.57 -20.85 -8.09
C ARG A 113 1.97 -20.74 -8.68
N GLN A 114 2.29 -19.61 -9.31
CA GLN A 114 3.62 -19.39 -9.86
C GLN A 114 4.71 -19.42 -8.78
N ASP A 115 4.49 -18.75 -7.65
CA ASP A 115 5.45 -18.70 -6.55
C ASP A 115 5.63 -20.08 -5.90
N ALA A 116 4.55 -20.86 -5.75
CA ALA A 116 4.61 -22.24 -5.29
C ALA A 116 5.42 -23.14 -6.24
N GLU A 117 5.20 -23.02 -7.56
CA GLU A 117 5.98 -23.77 -8.56
C GLU A 117 7.46 -23.36 -8.56
N LYS A 118 7.77 -22.06 -8.39
CA LYS A 118 9.17 -21.59 -8.26
C LYS A 118 9.85 -22.16 -7.02
N GLN A 119 9.16 -22.17 -5.87
CA GLN A 119 9.69 -22.76 -4.63
C GLN A 119 9.91 -24.27 -4.79
N ARG A 120 8.97 -24.97 -5.44
CA ARG A 120 9.09 -26.40 -5.73
C ARG A 120 10.28 -26.70 -6.63
N LEU A 121 10.48 -25.89 -7.69
CA LEU A 121 11.63 -26.02 -8.58
C LEU A 121 12.94 -25.74 -7.85
N ALA A 122 13.03 -24.65 -7.09
CA ALA A 122 14.23 -24.30 -6.34
C ALA A 122 14.62 -25.41 -5.34
N LYS A 123 13.63 -25.99 -4.64
CA LYS A 123 13.86 -27.13 -3.76
C LYS A 123 14.38 -28.34 -4.54
N LEU A 124 13.76 -28.68 -5.67
CA LEU A 124 14.19 -29.80 -6.51
C LEU A 124 15.63 -29.62 -7.03
N GLU A 125 16.02 -28.41 -7.42
CA GLU A 125 17.38 -28.10 -7.85
C GLU A 125 18.39 -28.29 -6.72
N ILE A 126 18.07 -27.80 -5.51
CA ILE A 126 18.90 -27.98 -4.31
C ILE A 126 19.03 -29.47 -3.99
N ASP A 127 17.92 -30.21 -3.97
CA ASP A 127 17.91 -31.64 -3.69
C ASP A 127 18.76 -32.39 -4.74
N ALA A 128 18.59 -32.10 -6.03
CA ALA A 128 19.37 -32.73 -7.10
C ALA A 128 20.89 -32.44 -6.99
N GLN A 129 21.26 -31.20 -6.64
CA GLN A 129 22.65 -30.83 -6.41
C GLN A 129 23.24 -31.56 -5.20
N ASN A 130 22.50 -31.63 -4.10
CA ASN A 130 22.92 -32.31 -2.88
C ASN A 130 23.06 -33.83 -3.09
N TRP A 131 22.11 -34.45 -3.80
CA TRP A 131 22.23 -35.84 -4.23
C TRP A 131 23.48 -36.06 -5.08
N LYS A 132 23.75 -35.20 -6.08
CA LYS A 132 24.96 -35.34 -6.91
C LYS A 132 26.24 -35.21 -6.09
N ARG A 133 26.28 -34.28 -5.13
CA ARG A 133 27.41 -34.14 -4.20
C ARG A 133 27.60 -35.40 -3.34
N ALA A 134 26.52 -35.98 -2.82
CA ALA A 134 26.56 -37.25 -2.08
C ALA A 134 27.19 -38.37 -2.91
N GLN A 135 26.77 -38.51 -4.17
CA GLN A 135 27.31 -39.50 -5.09
C GLN A 135 28.80 -39.29 -5.35
N VAL A 136 29.22 -38.05 -5.63
CA VAL A 136 30.64 -37.74 -5.87
C VAL A 136 31.52 -38.07 -4.64
N ILE A 137 31.03 -37.79 -3.43
CA ILE A 137 31.74 -38.16 -2.20
C ILE A 137 31.84 -39.69 -2.08
N ARG A 138 30.75 -40.43 -2.29
CA ARG A 138 30.75 -41.91 -2.25
C ARG A 138 31.69 -42.51 -3.29
N GLU A 139 31.67 -41.98 -4.52
CA GLU A 139 32.57 -42.40 -5.60
C GLU A 139 34.04 -42.20 -5.22
N TYR A 140 34.39 -41.05 -4.63
CA TYR A 140 35.75 -40.78 -4.16
C TYR A 140 36.19 -41.72 -3.04
N LEU A 141 35.33 -41.94 -2.03
CA LEU A 141 35.64 -42.83 -0.90
C LEU A 141 35.81 -44.28 -1.36
N ASN A 142 34.95 -44.76 -2.26
CA ASN A 142 35.10 -46.09 -2.87
C ASN A 142 36.41 -46.22 -3.64
N ALA A 143 36.82 -45.18 -4.39
CA ALA A 143 38.09 -45.17 -5.10
C ALA A 143 39.30 -45.17 -4.15
N LEU A 144 39.19 -44.46 -3.02
CA LEU A 144 40.21 -44.45 -1.97
C LEU A 144 40.35 -45.84 -1.33
N GLU A 145 39.24 -46.50 -0.99
CA GLU A 145 39.23 -47.86 -0.45
C GLU A 145 39.87 -48.86 -1.41
N GLN A 146 39.51 -48.83 -2.71
CA GLN A 146 40.11 -49.68 -3.75
C GLN A 146 41.60 -49.42 -3.97
N SER A 147 42.07 -48.17 -3.78
CA SER A 147 43.50 -47.86 -3.87
C SER A 147 44.31 -48.53 -2.77
N ALA A 148 43.67 -48.81 -1.63
CA ALA A 148 44.31 -49.39 -0.46
C ALA A 148 44.15 -50.91 -0.36
N GLU A 149 43.31 -51.54 -1.18
CA GLU A 149 43.47 -52.97 -1.45
C GLU A 149 44.87 -53.28 -2.04
N ARG A 150 45.56 -52.27 -2.59
CA ARG A 150 46.94 -52.37 -3.08
C ARG A 150 48.00 -51.99 -2.02
N GLN A 151 47.63 -51.36 -0.90
CA GLN A 151 48.50 -50.91 0.21
C GLN A 151 47.68 -50.78 1.51
N GLU A 152 48.12 -51.41 2.62
CA GLU A 152 47.38 -51.35 3.91
C GLU A 152 46.94 -49.93 4.30
N LEU A 153 45.64 -49.76 4.59
CA LEU A 153 45.06 -48.50 5.05
C LEU A 153 45.62 -48.09 6.42
N SER A 154 45.93 -46.81 6.58
CA SER A 154 46.19 -46.24 7.90
C SER A 154 44.90 -46.08 8.71
N MET A 155 45.04 -45.99 10.04
CA MET A 155 43.90 -45.71 10.93
C MET A 155 43.18 -44.40 10.58
N GLU A 156 43.92 -43.36 10.19
CA GLU A 156 43.33 -42.08 9.77
C GLU A 156 42.48 -42.22 8.50
N GLN A 157 42.88 -43.08 7.56
CA GLN A 157 42.13 -43.32 6.34
C GLN A 157 40.83 -44.10 6.62
N LEU A 158 40.86 -45.06 7.55
CA LEU A 158 39.65 -45.78 7.98
C LEU A 158 38.64 -44.85 8.67
N GLU A 159 39.12 -43.93 9.51
CA GLU A 159 38.26 -42.92 10.13
C GLU A 159 37.67 -41.96 9.09
N LEU A 160 38.47 -41.53 8.10
CA LEU A 160 38.01 -40.70 6.99
C LEU A 160 36.92 -41.39 6.17
N LEU A 161 37.07 -42.69 5.86
CA LEU A 161 36.06 -43.46 5.15
C LEU A 161 34.75 -43.49 5.94
N ARG A 162 34.79 -43.84 7.23
CA ARG A 162 33.60 -43.90 8.08
C ARG A 162 32.91 -42.54 8.20
N TRP A 163 33.67 -41.49 8.47
CA TRP A 163 33.15 -40.12 8.56
C TRP A 163 32.59 -39.64 7.22
N GLY A 164 33.31 -39.88 6.13
CA GLY A 164 32.93 -39.45 4.79
C GLY A 164 31.63 -40.10 4.31
N HIS A 165 31.43 -41.39 4.57
CA HIS A 165 30.16 -42.06 4.26
C HIS A 165 29.00 -41.49 5.09
N ALA A 166 29.21 -41.23 6.38
CA ALA A 166 28.20 -40.58 7.22
C ALA A 166 27.83 -39.18 6.70
N LYS A 167 28.82 -38.38 6.26
CA LYS A 167 28.57 -37.06 5.66
C LYS A 167 27.88 -37.14 4.31
N ALA A 168 28.23 -38.12 3.47
CA ALA A 168 27.56 -38.33 2.20
C ALA A 168 26.09 -38.72 2.38
N ASP A 169 25.79 -39.50 3.42
CA ASP A 169 24.43 -39.88 3.78
C ASP A 169 23.63 -38.71 4.35
N TRP A 170 24.25 -37.87 5.17
CA TRP A 170 23.64 -36.65 5.70
C TRP A 170 23.21 -35.65 4.61
N ILE A 171 24.04 -35.42 3.60
CA ILE A 171 23.69 -34.49 2.51
C ILE A 171 22.75 -35.10 1.46
N ASP A 172 22.51 -36.41 1.49
CA ASP A 172 21.68 -37.09 0.48
C ASP A 172 20.20 -36.83 0.80
N PRO A 173 19.45 -36.10 -0.04
CA PRO A 173 18.02 -35.83 0.22
C PRO A 173 17.16 -37.10 0.21
N LEU A 174 17.69 -38.23 -0.29
CA LEU A 174 17.02 -39.53 -0.22
C LEU A 174 17.20 -40.25 1.13
N LYS A 175 18.02 -39.68 2.04
CA LYS A 175 18.25 -40.17 3.42
C LYS A 175 17.91 -39.08 4.45
N PRO A 176 16.64 -38.66 4.56
CA PRO A 176 16.24 -37.51 5.37
C PRO A 176 16.38 -37.70 6.89
N ASP A 177 16.58 -38.92 7.38
CA ASP A 177 16.60 -39.24 8.81
C ASP A 177 18.03 -39.20 9.43
N VAL A 178 19.02 -38.69 8.70
CA VAL A 178 20.40 -38.60 9.19
C VAL A 178 20.61 -37.21 9.78
N VAL A 179 20.76 -37.13 11.11
CA VAL A 179 21.08 -35.90 11.83
C VAL A 179 22.58 -35.78 11.98
N ASP A 180 23.14 -34.63 11.66
CA ASP A 180 24.57 -34.35 11.78
C ASP A 180 24.84 -33.17 12.70
N VAL A 181 26.03 -33.14 13.31
CA VAL A 181 26.49 -32.02 14.16
C VAL A 181 26.45 -30.67 13.43
N LEU A 182 26.56 -30.67 12.10
CA LEU A 182 26.45 -29.46 11.28
C LEU A 182 25.02 -28.87 11.21
N ASP A 183 23.99 -29.62 11.63
CA ASP A 183 22.61 -29.12 11.75
C ASP A 183 22.33 -28.47 13.12
N GLU A 184 23.27 -28.57 14.08
CA GLU A 184 23.08 -28.03 15.42
C GLU A 184 23.23 -26.50 15.43
N GLU A 185 22.19 -25.78 15.87
CA GLU A 185 22.29 -24.35 16.18
C GLU A 185 23.02 -24.16 17.52
N ILE A 186 24.33 -23.93 17.46
CA ILE A 186 25.15 -23.67 18.64
C ILE A 186 24.98 -22.21 19.07
N VAL A 187 24.17 -21.96 20.09
CA VAL A 187 24.07 -20.65 20.75
C VAL A 187 25.10 -20.57 21.86
N ILE A 188 26.13 -19.75 21.68
CA ILE A 188 27.14 -19.50 22.73
C ILE A 188 26.57 -18.45 23.69
N PRO A 189 26.28 -18.81 24.97
CA PRO A 189 25.78 -17.84 25.95
C PRO A 189 26.83 -16.76 26.23
N ARG A 190 26.37 -15.52 26.35
CA ARG A 190 27.19 -14.36 26.74
C ARG A 190 27.38 -14.28 28.25
#